data_AF-A0A7X8HYB3-F1
#
_entry.id   AF-A0A7X8HYB3-F1
#
_cell.length_a   1.000
_cell.length_b   1.000
_cell.length_c   1.000
_cell.angle_alpha   90.00
_cell.angle_beta   90.00
_cell.angle_gamma   90.00
#
_symmetry.space_group_name_H-M   'P 1'
#
loop_
_entity.id
_entity.type
_entity.pdbx_description
1 polymer ?
#
loop_
_entity_poly.entity_id
_entity_poly.type
_entity_poly.pdbx_seq_one_letter_code
_entity_poly.pdbx_strand_id
1 'polypeptide(L)'
;MELDSAMLSRIQFAFTISFHIIFPAITIGLATAIAIWEGLWLKTRNPVYFQLAKFWIKPFAITFGMGVVSGIVLSYEFGTNFSKFSELVGPVLGPLLAYEVLTAFFLEAGFLGIMLFGWQRVGEKLHYFATCVVALGTWISSFWIIAANSWMQTPAGHKIVDGRFEVASWMEVIFNPSMPYRLTHMLIAAMLSATFLIGGVSAWYLRKNREQAFARKGLSMALWAALILAPLQLLVGDHHGLNVKEHQPVKLAAMEGIWPAQEVGA
;
A
#
# COMPACT_ATOMS: atom_id res chain seq x y z
N MET A 1 -24.61 21.81 10.37
CA MET A 1 -24.20 20.94 9.25
C MET A 1 -25.20 19.80 9.22
N GLU A 2 -26.12 19.79 8.26
CA GLU A 2 -27.06 18.68 8.13
C GLU A 2 -26.32 17.45 7.58
N LEU A 3 -26.63 16.27 8.12
CA LEU A 3 -26.07 15.00 7.66
C LEU A 3 -26.88 14.52 6.44
N ASP A 4 -26.57 15.09 5.27
CA ASP A 4 -27.13 14.64 4.00
C ASP A 4 -26.49 13.32 3.54
N SER A 5 -27.06 12.72 2.48
CA SER A 5 -26.57 11.45 1.93
C SER A 5 -25.13 11.54 1.42
N ALA A 6 -24.71 12.69 0.90
CA ALA A 6 -23.35 12.91 0.42
C ALA A 6 -22.35 12.90 1.59
N MET A 7 -22.68 13.57 2.70
CA MET A 7 -21.86 13.58 3.91
C MET A 7 -21.80 12.20 4.55
N LEU A 8 -22.92 11.50 4.69
CA LEU A 8 -22.97 10.14 5.22
C LEU A 8 -22.12 9.16 4.37
N SER A 9 -22.20 9.28 3.05
CA SER A 9 -21.38 8.48 2.13
C SER A 9 -19.89 8.73 2.30
N ARG A 10 -19.48 10.00 2.51
CA ARG A 10 -18.08 10.37 2.79
C ARG A 10 -17.62 9.84 4.14
N ILE A 11 -18.44 9.91 5.19
CA ILE A 11 -18.13 9.39 6.52
C ILE A 11 -17.96 7.87 6.47
N GLN A 12 -18.88 7.16 5.81
CA GLN A 12 -18.80 5.71 5.64
C GLN A 12 -17.51 5.33 4.88
N PHE A 13 -17.28 5.94 3.71
CA PHE A 13 -16.09 5.65 2.91
C PHE A 13 -14.79 5.97 3.66
N ALA A 14 -14.77 7.08 4.41
CA ALA A 14 -13.63 7.45 5.25
C ALA A 14 -13.35 6.39 6.33
N PHE A 15 -14.39 5.86 6.98
CA PHE A 15 -14.25 4.76 7.93
C PHE A 15 -13.70 3.50 7.26
N THR A 16 -14.32 3.08 6.15
CA THR A 16 -13.94 1.85 5.43
C THR A 16 -12.50 1.92 4.94
N ILE A 17 -12.10 3.00 4.25
CA ILE A 17 -10.74 3.13 3.71
C ILE A 17 -9.68 3.29 4.80
N SER A 18 -9.99 4.01 5.89
CA SER A 18 -9.06 4.18 7.02
C SER A 18 -8.82 2.87 7.76
N PHE A 19 -9.84 2.02 7.87
CA PHE A 19 -9.67 0.68 8.42
C PHE A 19 -8.93 -0.23 7.43
N HIS A 20 -9.30 -0.18 6.15
CA HIS A 20 -8.71 -1.00 5.11
C HIS A 20 -7.20 -0.78 5.02
N ILE A 21 -6.71 0.46 4.94
CA ILE A 21 -5.30 0.76 4.67
C ILE A 21 -4.31 0.17 5.69
N ILE A 22 -4.76 -0.09 6.92
CA ILE A 22 -3.95 -0.73 7.96
C ILE A 22 -3.42 -2.09 7.48
N PHE A 23 -4.24 -2.86 6.76
CA PHE A 23 -3.89 -4.22 6.36
C PHE A 23 -2.91 -4.26 5.18
N PRO A 24 -3.20 -3.63 4.02
CA PRO A 24 -2.27 -3.58 2.88
C PRO A 24 -0.92 -2.99 3.26
N ALA A 25 -0.90 -1.90 4.05
CA ALA A 25 0.36 -1.28 4.47
C ALA A 25 1.25 -2.27 5.23
N ILE A 26 0.66 -3.08 6.11
CA ILE A 26 1.39 -4.12 6.85
C ILE A 26 1.78 -5.28 5.94
N THR A 27 0.89 -5.75 5.06
CA THR A 27 1.16 -6.92 4.21
C THR A 27 2.24 -6.67 3.18
N ILE A 28 2.28 -5.49 2.54
CA ILE A 28 3.33 -5.10 1.59
C ILE A 28 4.71 -5.19 2.26
N GLY A 29 4.84 -4.58 3.44
CA GLY A 29 6.09 -4.59 4.18
C GLY A 29 6.48 -5.96 4.76
N LEU A 30 5.51 -6.71 5.31
CA LEU A 30 5.77 -8.06 5.83
C LEU A 30 6.12 -9.05 4.73
N ALA A 31 5.43 -9.05 3.59
CA ALA A 31 5.74 -9.95 2.48
C ALA A 31 7.20 -9.74 2.01
N THR A 32 7.60 -8.47 1.89
CA THR A 32 8.97 -8.09 1.53
C THR A 32 9.98 -8.54 2.58
N ALA A 33 9.70 -8.32 3.87
CA ALA A 33 10.58 -8.76 4.96
C ALA A 33 10.71 -10.30 5.02
N ILE A 34 9.61 -11.03 4.83
CA ILE A 34 9.60 -12.50 4.82
C ILE A 34 10.43 -13.03 3.65
N ALA A 35 10.28 -12.45 2.44
CA ALA A 35 11.12 -12.79 1.30
C ALA A 35 12.61 -12.55 1.62
N ILE A 36 12.96 -11.41 2.21
CA ILE A 36 14.36 -11.13 2.60
C ILE A 36 14.87 -12.17 3.62
N TRP A 37 14.12 -12.48 4.67
CA TRP A 37 14.56 -13.45 5.68
C TRP A 37 14.68 -14.86 5.12
N GLU A 38 13.75 -15.28 4.28
CA GLU A 38 13.82 -16.59 3.65
C GLU A 38 15.03 -16.69 2.71
N GLY A 39 15.30 -15.66 1.89
CA GLY A 39 16.49 -15.60 1.06
C GLY A 39 17.80 -15.59 1.86
N LEU A 40 17.85 -14.84 2.96
CA LEU A 40 18.99 -14.85 3.89
C LEU A 40 19.19 -16.22 4.53
N TRP A 41 18.11 -16.89 4.92
CA TRP A 41 18.19 -18.25 5.44
C TRP A 41 18.72 -19.23 4.40
N LEU A 42 18.24 -19.19 3.14
CA LEU A 42 18.76 -20.04 2.08
C LEU A 42 20.26 -19.83 1.83
N LYS A 43 20.73 -18.58 1.93
CA LYS A 43 22.13 -18.22 1.73
C LYS A 43 23.02 -18.60 2.91
N THR A 44 22.61 -18.29 4.14
CA THR A 44 23.48 -18.41 5.32
C THR A 44 23.19 -19.64 6.18
N ARG A 45 22.06 -20.32 5.95
CA ARG A 45 21.52 -21.43 6.77
C ARG A 45 21.41 -21.09 8.26
N ASN A 46 21.28 -19.81 8.58
CA ASN A 46 21.13 -19.37 9.96
C ASN A 46 19.67 -19.60 10.41
N PRO A 47 19.43 -20.39 11.47
CA PRO A 47 18.08 -20.76 11.89
C PRO A 47 17.25 -19.56 12.38
N VAL A 48 17.88 -18.46 12.79
CA VAL A 48 17.17 -17.26 13.25
C VAL A 48 16.39 -16.60 12.11
N TYR A 49 16.93 -16.57 10.89
CA TYR A 49 16.21 -16.03 9.73
C TYR A 49 15.00 -16.90 9.36
N PHE A 50 15.15 -18.22 9.44
CA PHE A 50 14.03 -19.15 9.24
C PHE A 50 12.92 -18.95 10.28
N GLN A 51 13.29 -18.78 11.56
CA GLN A 51 12.33 -18.50 12.62
C GLN A 51 11.59 -17.17 12.39
N LEU A 52 12.29 -16.12 11.95
CA LEU A 52 11.69 -14.84 11.56
C LEU A 52 10.68 -15.01 10.43
N ALA A 53 11.07 -15.62 9.31
CA ALA A 53 10.17 -15.88 8.19
C ALA A 53 8.93 -16.67 8.64
N LYS A 54 9.13 -17.79 9.35
CA LYS A 54 8.04 -18.67 9.79
C LYS A 54 7.09 -18.02 10.79
N PHE A 55 7.60 -17.18 11.70
CA PHE A 55 6.78 -16.45 12.65
C PHE A 55 5.90 -15.42 11.92
N TRP A 56 6.50 -14.58 11.08
CA TRP A 56 5.82 -13.45 10.46
C TRP A 56 4.83 -13.84 9.36
N ILE A 57 4.94 -15.04 8.79
CA ILE A 57 3.93 -15.62 7.90
C ILE A 57 2.54 -15.66 8.55
N LYS A 58 2.42 -15.90 9.86
CA LYS A 58 1.11 -15.97 10.54
C LYS A 58 0.44 -14.59 10.67
N PRO A 59 1.08 -13.54 11.24
CA PRO A 59 0.55 -12.18 11.20
C PRO A 59 0.26 -11.68 9.79
N PHE A 60 1.13 -12.01 8.83
CA PHE A 60 0.91 -11.71 7.42
C PHE A 60 -0.39 -12.34 6.91
N ALA A 61 -0.63 -13.62 7.14
CA ALA A 61 -1.85 -14.31 6.70
C ALA A 61 -3.13 -13.69 7.29
N ILE A 62 -3.11 -13.33 8.59
CA ILE A 62 -4.26 -12.70 9.27
C ILE A 62 -4.55 -11.33 8.66
N THR A 63 -3.52 -10.49 8.54
CA THR A 63 -3.66 -9.14 7.97
C THR A 63 -4.07 -9.21 6.50
N PHE A 64 -3.50 -10.13 5.72
CA PHE A 64 -3.88 -10.39 4.35
C PHE A 64 -5.37 -10.74 4.21
N GLY A 65 -5.86 -11.68 5.01
CA GLY A 65 -7.28 -12.06 5.00
C GLY A 65 -8.20 -10.88 5.32
N MET A 66 -7.85 -10.08 6.33
CA MET A 66 -8.61 -8.87 6.67
C MET A 66 -8.54 -7.79 5.58
N GLY A 67 -7.40 -7.67 4.91
CA GLY A 67 -7.22 -6.81 3.74
C GLY A 67 -8.16 -7.18 2.61
N VAL A 68 -8.24 -8.47 2.26
CA VAL A 68 -9.18 -8.96 1.23
C VAL A 68 -10.63 -8.64 1.58
N VAL A 69 -11.06 -8.95 2.81
CA VAL A 69 -12.46 -8.71 3.24
C VAL A 69 -12.80 -7.23 3.18
N SER A 70 -11.95 -6.37 3.74
CA SER A 70 -12.19 -4.92 3.74
C SER A 70 -12.08 -4.29 2.35
N GLY A 71 -11.20 -4.81 1.48
CA GLY A 71 -11.06 -4.35 0.09
C GLY A 71 -12.28 -4.67 -0.77
N ILE A 72 -12.91 -5.84 -0.55
CA ILE A 72 -14.18 -6.17 -1.21
C ILE A 72 -15.27 -5.18 -0.83
N VAL A 73 -15.38 -4.80 0.46
CA VAL A 73 -16.37 -3.79 0.89
C VAL A 73 -16.10 -2.46 0.19
N LEU A 74 -14.85 -2.01 0.18
CA LEU A 74 -14.45 -0.75 -0.47
C LEU A 74 -14.79 -0.72 -1.98
N SER A 75 -14.58 -1.84 -2.69
CA SER A 75 -14.85 -1.88 -4.14
C SER A 75 -16.33 -1.72 -4.46
N TYR A 76 -17.23 -2.28 -3.63
CA TYR A 76 -18.68 -2.10 -3.77
C TYR A 76 -19.13 -0.67 -3.42
N GLU A 77 -18.48 0.00 -2.45
CA GLU A 77 -18.85 1.36 -2.05
C GLU A 77 -18.74 2.38 -3.20
N PHE A 78 -17.80 2.20 -4.14
CA PHE A 78 -17.74 3.03 -5.35
C PHE A 78 -19.03 2.95 -6.16
N GLY A 79 -19.63 1.77 -6.28
CA GLY A 79 -20.88 1.57 -7.02
C GLY A 79 -22.12 2.01 -6.25
N THR A 80 -22.23 1.64 -4.97
CA THR A 80 -23.44 1.88 -4.17
C THR A 80 -23.57 3.33 -3.72
N ASN A 81 -22.47 3.96 -3.28
CA ASN A 81 -22.50 5.27 -2.64
C ASN A 81 -22.06 6.39 -3.60
N PHE A 82 -21.29 6.03 -4.64
CA PHE A 82 -20.74 6.98 -5.61
C PHE A 82 -21.12 6.60 -7.06
N SER A 83 -22.37 6.21 -7.28
CA SER A 83 -22.86 5.70 -8.58
C SER A 83 -22.62 6.66 -9.75
N LYS A 84 -22.88 7.96 -9.57
CA LYS A 84 -22.63 8.96 -10.63
C LYS A 84 -21.14 9.11 -10.92
N PHE A 85 -20.28 9.10 -9.90
CA PHE A 85 -18.84 9.09 -10.09
C PHE A 85 -18.42 7.85 -10.91
N SER A 86 -18.88 6.66 -10.52
CA SER A 86 -18.60 5.41 -11.23
C SER A 86 -19.06 5.43 -12.69
N GLU A 87 -20.21 6.05 -12.99
CA GLU A 87 -20.67 6.23 -14.38
C GLU A 87 -19.73 7.15 -15.19
N LEU A 88 -19.29 8.26 -14.58
CA LEU A 88 -18.50 9.28 -15.26
C LEU A 88 -17.06 8.85 -15.52
N VAL A 89 -16.40 8.22 -14.55
CA VAL A 89 -14.98 7.86 -14.64
C VAL A 89 -14.72 6.37 -14.85
N GLY A 90 -15.79 5.56 -14.88
CA GLY A 90 -15.73 4.11 -15.07
C GLY A 90 -14.87 3.65 -16.25
N PRO A 91 -14.94 4.27 -17.44
CA PRO A 91 -14.10 3.87 -18.57
C PRO A 91 -12.59 4.03 -18.34
N VAL A 92 -12.18 4.89 -17.39
CA VAL A 92 -10.77 5.09 -17.02
C VAL A 92 -10.39 4.26 -15.79
N LEU A 93 -11.15 4.39 -14.69
CA LEU A 93 -10.80 3.75 -13.41
C LEU A 93 -11.14 2.25 -13.38
N GLY A 94 -12.22 1.84 -14.04
CA GLY A 94 -12.67 0.44 -14.07
C GLY A 94 -11.57 -0.51 -14.53
N PRO A 95 -10.90 -0.28 -15.67
CA PRO A 95 -9.79 -1.11 -16.12
C PRO A 95 -8.60 -1.13 -15.15
N LEU A 96 -8.22 0.00 -14.53
CA LEU A 96 -7.12 0.04 -13.57
C LEU A 96 -7.40 -0.85 -12.33
N LEU A 97 -8.61 -0.76 -11.80
CA LEU A 97 -9.07 -1.60 -10.68
C LEU A 97 -9.20 -3.08 -11.11
N ALA A 98 -9.64 -3.35 -12.34
CA ALA A 98 -9.70 -4.72 -12.85
C ALA A 98 -8.31 -5.34 -13.02
N TYR A 99 -7.32 -4.56 -13.49
CA TYR A 99 -5.93 -5.03 -13.61
C TYR A 99 -5.30 -5.33 -12.26
N GLU A 100 -5.63 -4.57 -11.21
CA GLU A 100 -5.22 -4.91 -9.85
C GLU A 100 -5.65 -6.35 -9.50
N VAL A 101 -6.92 -6.68 -9.71
CA VAL A 101 -7.45 -8.02 -9.42
C VAL A 101 -6.76 -9.07 -10.28
N LEU A 102 -6.71 -8.86 -11.59
CA LEU A 102 -6.23 -9.85 -12.56
C LEU A 102 -4.72 -10.12 -12.44
N THR A 103 -3.92 -9.11 -12.13
CA THR A 103 -2.45 -9.24 -12.15
C THR A 103 -1.84 -9.41 -10.77
N ALA A 104 -2.40 -8.77 -9.74
CA ALA A 104 -1.88 -8.87 -8.38
C ALA A 104 -2.62 -9.92 -7.56
N PHE A 105 -3.94 -9.82 -7.40
CA PHE A 105 -4.66 -10.76 -6.53
C PHE A 105 -4.60 -12.21 -7.01
N PHE A 106 -4.70 -12.46 -8.33
CA PHE A 106 -4.53 -13.83 -8.84
C PHE A 106 -3.12 -14.37 -8.61
N LEU A 107 -2.10 -13.51 -8.76
CA LEU A 107 -0.70 -13.87 -8.53
C LEU A 107 -0.47 -14.19 -7.05
N GLU A 108 -0.98 -13.36 -6.16
CA GLU A 108 -0.94 -13.58 -4.71
C GLU A 108 -1.71 -14.85 -4.34
N ALA A 109 -2.97 -14.99 -4.73
CA ALA A 109 -3.81 -16.13 -4.37
C ALA A 109 -3.23 -17.47 -4.86
N GLY A 110 -2.62 -17.49 -6.04
CA GLY A 110 -1.98 -18.68 -6.60
C GLY A 110 -0.78 -19.18 -5.78
N PHE A 111 0.04 -18.27 -5.26
CA PHE A 111 1.29 -18.61 -4.55
C PHE A 111 1.19 -18.51 -3.02
N LEU A 112 0.18 -17.82 -2.50
CA LEU A 112 -0.05 -17.65 -1.07
C LEU A 112 -0.23 -19.00 -0.38
N GLY A 113 -0.98 -19.93 -0.97
CA GLY A 113 -1.16 -21.28 -0.41
C GLY A 113 0.18 -22.02 -0.24
N ILE A 114 1.12 -21.83 -1.18
CA ILE A 114 2.46 -22.40 -1.09
C ILE A 114 3.26 -21.70 0.01
N MET A 115 3.23 -20.37 0.10
CA MET A 115 3.92 -19.61 1.15
C MET A 115 3.42 -19.95 2.56
N LEU A 116 2.12 -20.20 2.73
CA LEU A 116 1.52 -20.48 4.03
C LEU A 116 1.72 -21.94 4.47
N PHE A 117 1.61 -22.89 3.55
CA PHE A 117 1.51 -24.32 3.87
C PHE A 117 2.59 -25.20 3.21
N GLY A 118 3.47 -24.61 2.40
CA GLY A 118 4.42 -25.32 1.54
C GLY A 118 5.71 -25.75 2.21
N TRP A 119 6.06 -25.24 3.39
CA TRP A 119 7.36 -25.50 4.06
C TRP A 119 7.80 -26.97 4.15
N GLN A 120 6.86 -27.91 4.24
CA GLN A 120 7.15 -29.36 4.28
C GLN A 120 6.58 -30.13 3.08
N ARG A 121 6.02 -29.42 2.09
CA ARG A 121 5.32 -30.01 0.93
C ARG A 121 6.01 -29.70 -0.40
N VAL A 122 6.76 -28.61 -0.46
CA VAL A 122 7.54 -28.21 -1.65
C VAL A 122 9.02 -28.04 -1.29
N GLY A 123 9.89 -28.08 -2.29
CA GLY A 123 11.31 -27.80 -2.10
C GLY A 123 11.55 -26.35 -1.67
N GLU A 124 12.61 -26.11 -0.90
CA GLU A 124 12.95 -24.79 -0.32
C GLU A 124 13.05 -23.68 -1.39
N LYS A 125 13.57 -24.00 -2.58
CA LYS A 125 13.66 -23.04 -3.70
C LYS A 125 12.29 -22.65 -4.25
N LEU A 126 11.36 -23.60 -4.32
CA LEU A 126 10.00 -23.35 -4.78
C LEU A 126 9.21 -22.56 -3.73
N HIS A 127 9.41 -22.87 -2.45
CA HIS A 127 8.83 -22.08 -1.37
C HIS A 127 9.30 -20.62 -1.45
N TYR A 128 10.61 -20.39 -1.59
CA TYR A 128 11.16 -19.04 -1.70
C TYR A 128 10.68 -18.31 -2.95
N PHE A 129 10.59 -19.00 -4.09
CA PHE A 129 9.99 -18.43 -5.30
C PHE A 129 8.55 -17.99 -5.04
N ALA A 130 7.73 -18.82 -4.39
CA ALA A 130 6.36 -18.45 -4.02
C ALA A 130 6.32 -17.22 -3.10
N THR A 131 7.17 -17.16 -2.08
CA THR A 131 7.30 -16.02 -1.18
C THR A 131 7.67 -14.73 -1.95
N CYS A 132 8.61 -14.80 -2.89
CA CYS A 132 8.98 -13.66 -3.73
C CYS A 132 7.83 -13.22 -4.65
N VAL A 133 7.09 -14.16 -5.23
CA VAL A 133 5.95 -13.87 -6.09
C VAL A 133 4.82 -13.20 -5.30
N VAL A 134 4.54 -13.66 -4.08
CA VAL A 134 3.58 -13.00 -3.19
C VAL A 134 4.04 -11.57 -2.85
N ALA A 135 5.30 -11.38 -2.49
CA ALA A 135 5.84 -10.04 -2.23
C ALA A 135 5.72 -9.12 -3.44
N LEU A 136 6.08 -9.61 -4.63
CA LEU A 136 5.95 -8.86 -5.88
C LEU A 136 4.48 -8.52 -6.20
N GLY A 137 3.56 -9.47 -5.96
CA GLY A 137 2.12 -9.26 -6.08
C GLY A 137 1.65 -8.05 -5.28
N THR A 138 2.09 -7.93 -4.02
CA THR A 138 1.68 -6.78 -3.17
C THR A 138 2.17 -5.44 -3.69
N TRP A 139 3.34 -5.41 -4.37
CA TRP A 139 3.87 -4.21 -5.01
C TRP A 139 3.12 -3.88 -6.30
N ILE A 140 2.72 -4.89 -7.08
CA ILE A 140 1.90 -4.72 -8.29
C ILE A 140 0.48 -4.25 -7.93
N SER A 141 -0.13 -4.78 -6.87
CA SER A 141 -1.43 -4.26 -6.38
C SER A 141 -1.31 -2.78 -6.01
N SER A 142 -0.28 -2.44 -5.22
CA SER A 142 0.01 -1.05 -4.85
C SER A 142 0.18 -0.15 -6.08
N PHE A 143 0.84 -0.63 -7.13
CA PHE A 143 0.99 0.10 -8.38
C PHE A 143 -0.35 0.46 -9.01
N TRP A 144 -1.26 -0.51 -9.19
CA TRP A 144 -2.53 -0.27 -9.87
C TRP A 144 -3.48 0.62 -9.07
N ILE A 145 -3.60 0.37 -7.77
CA ILE A 145 -4.49 1.17 -6.92
C ILE A 145 -3.99 2.61 -6.78
N ILE A 146 -2.66 2.81 -6.70
CA ILE A 146 -2.08 4.14 -6.67
C ILE A 146 -2.14 4.80 -8.04
N ALA A 147 -2.02 4.08 -9.16
CA ALA A 147 -2.25 4.66 -10.49
C ALA A 147 -3.68 5.24 -10.59
N ALA A 148 -4.69 4.46 -10.18
CA ALA A 148 -6.08 4.91 -10.12
C ALA A 148 -6.25 6.14 -9.21
N ASN A 149 -5.72 6.07 -7.98
CA ASN A 149 -5.84 7.18 -7.04
C ASN A 149 -5.07 8.43 -7.48
N SER A 150 -3.93 8.29 -8.14
CA SER A 150 -3.14 9.40 -8.67
C SER A 150 -3.84 10.07 -9.83
N TRP A 151 -4.48 9.28 -10.70
CA TRP A 151 -5.28 9.82 -11.80
C TRP A 151 -6.47 10.63 -11.29
N MET A 152 -7.12 10.21 -10.20
CA MET A 152 -8.18 11.02 -9.55
C MET A 152 -7.68 12.38 -9.03
N GLN A 153 -6.37 12.56 -8.87
CA GLN A 153 -5.77 13.79 -8.35
C GLN A 153 -5.23 14.68 -9.47
N THR A 154 -4.53 14.08 -10.42
CA THR A 154 -3.98 14.78 -11.60
C THR A 154 -4.43 14.04 -12.87
N PRO A 155 -5.70 14.19 -13.29
CA PRO A 155 -6.20 13.48 -14.47
C PRO A 155 -5.44 13.89 -15.73
N ALA A 156 -4.92 12.91 -16.46
CA ALA A 156 -4.21 13.10 -17.72
C ALA A 156 -4.63 12.00 -18.71
N GLY A 157 -4.29 12.15 -20.00
CA GLY A 157 -4.55 11.13 -21.01
C GLY A 157 -6.02 10.79 -21.25
N HIS A 158 -6.94 11.71 -20.98
CA HIS A 158 -8.38 11.50 -21.15
C HIS A 158 -9.02 12.55 -22.07
N LYS A 159 -10.18 12.21 -22.61
CA LYS A 159 -11.11 13.11 -23.30
C LYS A 159 -12.49 12.96 -22.68
N ILE A 160 -13.34 13.98 -22.83
CA ILE A 160 -14.73 13.91 -22.36
C ILE A 160 -15.63 13.65 -23.58
N VAL A 161 -16.36 12.53 -23.56
CA VAL A 161 -17.31 12.14 -24.62
C VAL A 161 -18.65 11.86 -23.94
N ASP A 162 -19.70 12.54 -24.38
CA ASP A 162 -21.06 12.43 -23.80
C ASP A 162 -21.09 12.58 -22.27
N GLY A 163 -20.26 13.49 -21.75
CA GLY A 163 -20.12 13.78 -20.33
C GLY A 163 -19.29 12.76 -19.54
N ARG A 164 -18.79 11.68 -20.16
CA ARG A 164 -17.95 10.66 -19.52
C ARG A 164 -16.47 10.84 -19.86
N PHE A 165 -15.61 10.42 -18.94
CA PHE A 165 -14.17 10.36 -19.16
C PHE A 165 -13.85 9.10 -19.98
N GLU A 166 -13.22 9.28 -21.13
CA GLU A 166 -12.68 8.19 -21.95
C GLU A 166 -11.16 8.32 -22.07
N VAL A 167 -10.48 7.18 -22.18
CA VAL A 167 -9.02 7.15 -22.33
C VAL A 167 -8.62 7.60 -23.73
N ALA A 168 -7.75 8.61 -23.81
CA ALA A 168 -7.04 9.00 -25.02
C ALA A 168 -5.62 8.38 -25.06
N SER A 169 -4.97 8.23 -23.90
CA SER A 169 -3.63 7.64 -23.77
C SER A 169 -3.48 6.90 -22.44
N TRP A 170 -3.34 5.57 -22.50
CA TRP A 170 -3.15 4.76 -21.29
C TRP A 170 -1.85 5.08 -20.56
N MET A 171 -0.79 5.44 -21.28
CA MET A 171 0.49 5.80 -20.66
C MET A 171 0.37 7.07 -19.83
N GLU A 172 -0.34 8.08 -20.32
CA GLU A 172 -0.59 9.31 -19.56
C GLU A 172 -1.58 9.11 -18.41
N VAL A 173 -2.56 8.20 -18.56
CA VAL A 173 -3.47 7.83 -17.47
C VAL A 173 -2.70 7.16 -16.33
N ILE A 174 -1.89 6.15 -16.65
CA ILE A 174 -1.14 5.36 -15.67
C ILE A 174 -0.01 6.19 -15.06
N PHE A 175 0.83 6.79 -15.89
CA PHE A 175 1.99 7.60 -15.47
C PHE A 175 1.65 9.10 -15.47
N ASN A 176 0.51 9.43 -14.88
CA ASN A 176 0.12 10.82 -14.67
C ASN A 176 1.10 11.56 -13.73
N PRO A 177 1.12 12.91 -13.72
CA PRO A 177 2.18 13.68 -13.06
C PRO A 177 2.43 13.37 -11.58
N SER A 178 1.41 12.92 -10.85
CA SER A 178 1.54 12.60 -9.42
C SER A 178 1.86 11.13 -9.13
N MET A 179 1.69 10.22 -10.10
CA MET A 179 1.78 8.77 -9.85
C MET A 179 3.14 8.29 -9.34
N PRO A 180 4.28 8.65 -9.97
CA PRO A 180 5.59 8.16 -9.52
C PRO A 180 5.92 8.57 -8.08
N TYR A 181 5.56 9.80 -7.71
CA TYR A 181 5.78 10.34 -6.37
C TYR A 181 4.88 9.64 -5.34
N ARG A 182 3.58 9.50 -5.65
CA ARG A 182 2.60 8.87 -4.76
C ARG A 182 2.89 7.40 -4.54
N LEU A 183 3.26 6.66 -5.60
CA LEU A 183 3.61 5.24 -5.51
C LEU A 183 4.85 5.04 -4.64
N THR A 184 5.92 5.79 -4.94
CA THR A 184 7.17 5.69 -4.18
C THR A 184 6.94 6.04 -2.71
N HIS A 185 6.22 7.13 -2.44
CA HIS A 185 5.91 7.57 -1.08
C HIS A 185 5.07 6.55 -0.32
N MET A 186 4.08 5.93 -0.97
CA MET A 186 3.22 4.92 -0.35
C MET A 186 3.97 3.61 -0.06
N LEU A 187 4.79 3.14 -1.00
CA LEU A 187 5.56 1.91 -0.80
C LEU A 187 6.56 2.05 0.35
N ILE A 188 7.32 3.15 0.40
CA ILE A 188 8.27 3.39 1.50
C ILE A 188 7.50 3.53 2.83
N ALA A 189 6.36 4.22 2.85
CA ALA A 189 5.53 4.35 4.05
C ALA A 189 5.04 2.98 4.55
N ALA A 190 4.56 2.12 3.66
CA ALA A 190 4.14 0.75 3.99
C ALA A 190 5.31 -0.10 4.54
N MET A 191 6.49 -0.02 3.91
CA MET A 191 7.70 -0.67 4.41
C MET A 191 8.08 -0.18 5.80
N LEU A 192 7.99 1.13 6.05
CA LEU A 192 8.24 1.74 7.36
C LEU A 192 7.23 1.26 8.41
N SER A 193 5.93 1.22 8.08
CA SER A 193 4.89 0.73 8.97
C SER A 193 5.17 -0.70 9.43
N ALA A 194 5.49 -1.61 8.50
CA ALA A 194 5.85 -2.98 8.85
C ALA A 194 7.19 -3.05 9.61
N THR A 195 8.16 -2.21 9.25
CA THR A 195 9.45 -2.12 9.95
C THR A 195 9.27 -1.78 11.42
N PHE A 196 8.46 -0.77 11.74
CA PHE A 196 8.17 -0.39 13.12
C PHE A 196 7.30 -1.42 13.84
N LEU A 197 6.39 -2.11 13.14
CA LEU A 197 5.68 -3.26 13.71
C LEU A 197 6.64 -4.38 14.13
N ILE A 198 7.56 -4.77 13.24
CA ILE A 198 8.59 -5.78 13.52
C ILE A 198 9.48 -5.35 14.67
N GLY A 199 9.94 -4.09 14.65
CA GLY A 199 10.75 -3.50 15.71
C GLY A 199 10.03 -3.50 17.06
N GLY A 200 8.75 -3.11 17.08
CA GLY A 200 7.93 -3.07 18.29
C GLY A 200 7.73 -4.45 18.92
N VAL A 201 7.34 -5.45 18.12
CA VAL A 201 7.19 -6.85 18.59
C VAL A 201 8.53 -7.40 19.10
N SER A 202 9.62 -7.13 18.37
CA SER A 202 10.96 -7.58 18.75
C SER A 202 11.44 -6.93 20.04
N ALA A 203 11.28 -5.61 20.18
CA ALA A 203 11.62 -4.87 21.40
C ALA A 203 10.81 -5.36 22.60
N TRP A 204 9.54 -5.70 22.40
CA TRP A 204 8.68 -6.27 23.44
C TRP A 204 9.20 -7.63 23.94
N TYR A 205 9.60 -8.54 23.04
CA TYR A 205 10.20 -9.82 23.43
C TYR A 205 11.52 -9.64 24.19
N LEU A 206 12.38 -8.71 23.76
CA LEU A 206 13.61 -8.39 24.48
C LEU A 206 13.32 -7.86 25.89
N ARG A 207 12.35 -6.95 26.02
CA ARG A 207 11.94 -6.42 27.32
C ARG A 207 11.39 -7.51 28.25
N LYS A 208 10.78 -8.55 27.70
CA LYS A 208 10.26 -9.71 28.46
C LYS A 208 11.29 -10.83 28.65
N ASN A 209 12.53 -10.64 28.21
CA ASN A 209 13.59 -11.65 28.22
C ASN A 209 13.21 -12.97 27.53
N ARG A 210 12.42 -12.90 26.44
CA ARG A 210 11.97 -14.07 25.67
C ARG A 210 12.61 -14.09 24.29
N GLU A 211 12.88 -15.28 23.76
CA GLU A 211 13.34 -15.50 22.38
C GLU A 211 14.46 -14.54 21.94
N GLN A 212 15.48 -14.37 22.79
CA GLN A 212 16.48 -13.30 22.69
C GLN A 212 17.17 -13.24 21.32
N ALA A 213 17.53 -14.38 20.73
CA ALA A 213 18.21 -14.42 19.43
C ALA A 213 17.30 -13.93 18.30
N PHE A 214 16.05 -14.42 18.25
CA PHE A 214 15.00 -13.97 17.32
C PHE A 214 14.76 -12.47 17.48
N ALA A 215 14.53 -12.02 18.72
CA ALA A 215 14.13 -10.66 19.01
C ALA A 215 15.27 -9.66 18.77
N ARG A 216 16.53 -10.01 19.08
CA ARG A 216 17.69 -9.15 18.77
C ARG A 216 17.88 -9.02 17.27
N LYS A 217 17.75 -10.12 16.52
CA LYS A 217 17.92 -10.09 15.06
C LYS A 217 16.79 -9.31 14.39
N GLY A 218 15.53 -9.56 14.78
CA GLY A 218 14.37 -8.83 14.28
C GLY A 218 14.47 -7.33 14.55
N LEU A 219 14.80 -6.93 15.79
CA LEU A 219 14.98 -5.52 16.14
C LEU A 219 16.15 -4.89 15.37
N SER A 220 17.30 -5.56 15.27
CA SER A 220 18.46 -5.04 14.54
C SER A 220 18.14 -4.79 13.07
N MET A 221 17.47 -5.74 12.40
CA MET A 221 17.07 -5.55 11.00
C MET A 221 16.03 -4.45 10.83
N ALA A 222 15.08 -4.33 11.76
CA ALA A 222 14.11 -3.24 11.75
C ALA A 222 14.78 -1.87 11.90
N LEU A 223 15.76 -1.74 12.80
CA LEU A 223 16.50 -0.48 12.98
C LEU A 223 17.36 -0.13 11.76
N TRP A 224 18.00 -1.11 11.13
CA TRP A 224 18.74 -0.89 9.87
C TRP A 224 17.81 -0.47 8.72
N ALA A 225 16.64 -1.12 8.61
CA ALA A 225 15.64 -0.73 7.62
C ALA A 225 15.12 0.68 7.89
N ALA A 226 14.79 1.02 9.14
CA ALA A 226 14.32 2.36 9.52
C ALA A 226 15.38 3.44 9.24
N LEU A 227 16.66 3.15 9.50
CA LEU A 227 17.77 4.07 9.22
C LEU A 227 17.84 4.45 7.73
N ILE A 228 17.46 3.56 6.83
CA ILE A 228 17.48 3.81 5.38
C ILE A 228 16.14 4.37 4.91
N LEU A 229 15.04 3.72 5.27
CA LEU A 229 13.71 4.04 4.76
C LEU A 229 13.19 5.38 5.30
N ALA A 230 13.48 5.76 6.55
CA ALA A 230 12.95 7.01 7.11
C ALA A 230 13.54 8.27 6.45
N PRO A 231 14.87 8.38 6.23
CA PRO A 231 15.41 9.48 5.42
C PRO A 231 14.90 9.48 3.98
N LEU A 232 14.77 8.31 3.34
CA LEU A 232 14.21 8.22 1.99
C LEU A 232 12.75 8.69 1.95
N GLN A 233 11.95 8.35 2.95
CA GLN A 233 10.57 8.82 3.08
C GLN A 233 10.50 10.35 3.14
N LEU A 234 11.40 10.98 3.91
CA LEU A 234 11.45 12.44 4.02
C LEU A 234 11.77 13.09 2.67
N LEU A 235 12.80 12.59 1.96
CA LEU A 235 13.20 13.10 0.65
C LEU A 235 12.09 12.93 -0.40
N VAL A 236 11.48 11.75 -0.46
CA VAL A 236 10.37 11.48 -1.38
C VAL A 236 9.15 12.32 -1.01
N GLY A 237 8.89 12.53 0.28
CA GLY A 237 7.83 13.40 0.78
C GLY A 237 8.00 14.85 0.35
N ASP A 238 9.22 15.40 0.46
CA ASP A 238 9.54 16.75 0.00
C ASP A 238 9.31 16.90 -1.51
N HIS A 239 9.85 15.99 -2.32
CA HIS A 239 9.61 15.99 -3.76
C HIS A 239 8.13 15.84 -4.12
N HIS A 240 7.37 15.02 -3.37
CA HIS A 240 5.93 14.94 -3.58
C HIS A 240 5.22 16.25 -3.21
N GLY A 241 5.62 16.91 -2.12
CA GLY A 241 5.11 18.23 -1.73
C GLY A 241 5.33 19.30 -2.80
N LEU A 242 6.52 19.30 -3.43
CA LEU A 242 6.82 20.18 -4.57
C LEU A 242 5.95 19.86 -5.79
N ASN A 243 5.70 18.59 -6.09
CA ASN A 243 4.77 18.20 -7.15
C ASN A 243 3.33 18.64 -6.85
N VAL A 244 2.88 18.55 -5.60
CA VAL A 244 1.58 19.06 -5.13
C VAL A 244 1.52 20.58 -5.25
N LYS A 245 2.60 21.32 -5.00
CA LYS A 245 2.67 22.77 -5.21
C LYS A 245 2.34 23.15 -6.66
N GLU A 246 2.87 22.39 -7.61
CA GLU A 246 2.69 22.66 -9.04
C GLU A 246 1.28 22.29 -9.54
N HIS A 247 0.79 21.09 -9.17
CA HIS A 247 -0.44 20.55 -9.75
C HIS A 247 -1.68 20.75 -8.89
N GLN A 248 -1.54 20.95 -7.59
CA GLN A 248 -2.63 21.08 -6.61
C GLN A 248 -2.31 22.10 -5.50
N PRO A 249 -1.97 23.36 -5.83
CA PRO A 249 -1.45 24.35 -4.88
C PRO A 249 -2.39 24.63 -3.69
N VAL A 250 -3.69 24.53 -3.89
CA VAL A 250 -4.71 24.74 -2.84
C VAL A 250 -4.52 23.76 -1.68
N LYS A 251 -4.11 22.51 -1.96
CA LYS A 251 -3.86 21.52 -0.91
C LYS A 251 -2.64 21.88 -0.08
N LEU A 252 -1.54 22.26 -0.73
CA LEU A 252 -0.33 22.65 -0.04
C LEU A 252 -0.57 23.92 0.78
N ALA A 253 -1.27 24.92 0.21
CA ALA A 253 -1.64 26.12 0.92
C ALA A 253 -2.46 25.82 2.19
N ALA A 254 -3.43 24.92 2.11
CA ALA A 254 -4.21 24.49 3.27
C ALA A 254 -3.37 23.74 4.31
N MET A 255 -2.42 22.89 3.90
CA MET A 255 -1.50 22.17 4.80
C MET A 255 -0.52 23.11 5.52
N GLU A 256 0.01 24.11 4.81
CA GLU A 256 0.97 25.09 5.31
C GLU A 256 0.31 26.29 6.02
N GLY A 257 -1.03 26.33 6.08
CA GLY A 257 -1.77 27.45 6.67
C GLY A 257 -1.62 28.76 5.92
N ILE A 258 -1.35 28.71 4.60
CA ILE A 258 -1.21 29.87 3.73
C ILE A 258 -2.61 30.29 3.28
N TRP A 259 -3.13 31.33 3.91
CA TRP A 259 -4.37 31.98 3.50
C TRP A 259 -4.03 33.24 2.71
N PRO A 260 -4.80 33.56 1.65
CA PRO A 260 -4.72 34.89 1.05
C PRO A 260 -4.85 35.93 2.17
N ALA A 261 -4.01 36.97 2.14
CA ALA A 261 -4.21 38.11 3.03
C ALA A 261 -5.67 38.57 2.84
N GLN A 262 -6.44 38.50 3.93
CA GLN A 262 -7.77 39.07 3.95
C GLN A 262 -7.58 40.55 3.60
N GLU A 263 -8.11 41.01 2.46
CA GLU A 263 -8.17 42.45 2.22
C GLU A 263 -8.95 43.06 3.37
N VAL A 264 -8.22 43.69 4.29
CA VAL A 264 -8.82 44.52 5.33
C VAL A 264 -9.24 45.82 4.64
N GLY A 265 -10.47 45.81 4.11
CA GLY A 265 -11.24 47.04 3.89
C GLY A 265 -11.78 47.26 2.48
N ALA A 266 -13.11 47.36 2.39
CA ALA A 266 -13.79 48.63 2.10
C ALA A 266 -15.09 48.70 2.91
#